data_AF-A0A0P9Q3I0-F1
#
_entry.id   AF-A0A0P9Q3I0-F1
#
_cell.length_a   1.000
_cell.length_b   1.000
_cell.length_c   1.000
_cell.angle_alpha   90.00
_cell.angle_beta   90.00
_cell.angle_gamma   90.00
#
_symmetry.space_group_name_H-M   'P 1'
#
loop_
_entity.id
_entity.type
_entity.pdbx_description
1 polymer ?
#
loop_
_entity_poly.entity_id
_entity_poly.type
_entity_poly.pdbx_seq_one_letter_code
_entity_poly.pdbx_strand_id
1 'polypeptide(L)'
;MRIALDPYMYRHLSLGAMVDKTAELGYDYIELSPREDFMPFYKYPRVDRARIREFRKALSDAGVKLSSLLPLYHWAAPDEDLRIAAVRNWKRAIQVAVEMDCDLMNTEFSGQSDHALVCENQFMKSMDELMPYFEREGIRLDIQAHPYDFCERNNESVDIIRGLDRDWINYLYAAPHTFFYDDGVGDIASMLRYAGDKLTHLIIADTYNHRASSNLRYIVNPPGVTATVHQHLDIGQGEVDWDAFFSTLRDIDFDGIATVAVFAWEERADESSRFMLERVKSELLR
;
A
#
# COMPACT_ATOMS: atom_id res chain seq x y z
N MET A 1 11.16 -9.56 -10.33
CA MET A 1 10.48 -8.35 -9.81
C MET A 1 9.20 -8.11 -10.60
N ARG A 2 8.12 -7.70 -9.95
CA ARG A 2 6.84 -7.31 -10.59
C ARG A 2 6.67 -5.80 -10.51
N ILE A 3 6.35 -5.13 -11.62
CA ILE A 3 5.99 -3.71 -11.61
C ILE A 3 4.47 -3.63 -11.79
N ALA A 4 3.78 -3.09 -10.78
CA ALA A 4 2.33 -2.99 -10.75
C ALA A 4 1.88 -1.54 -10.82
N LEU A 5 0.66 -1.32 -11.30
CA LEU A 5 -0.06 -0.06 -11.19
C LEU A 5 -1.09 -0.17 -10.06
N ASP A 6 -1.15 0.82 -9.18
CA ASP A 6 -2.37 1.13 -8.44
C ASP A 6 -3.25 2.04 -9.32
N PRO A 7 -4.39 1.54 -9.82
CA PRO A 7 -5.20 2.25 -10.80
C PRO A 7 -6.16 3.26 -10.15
N TYR A 8 -5.90 3.76 -8.93
CA TYR A 8 -6.84 4.62 -8.20
C TYR A 8 -7.26 5.89 -8.96
N MET A 9 -6.37 6.49 -9.76
CA MET A 9 -6.73 7.63 -10.64
C MET A 9 -7.80 7.28 -11.68
N TYR A 10 -7.98 5.99 -11.98
CA TYR A 10 -8.95 5.43 -12.91
C TYR A 10 -10.18 4.81 -12.23
N ARG A 11 -10.39 5.04 -10.92
CA ARG A 11 -11.49 4.44 -10.14
C ARG A 11 -12.90 4.75 -10.65
N HIS A 12 -13.05 5.78 -11.49
CA HIS A 12 -14.31 6.13 -12.15
C HIS A 12 -14.67 5.19 -13.31
N LEU A 13 -13.71 4.40 -13.81
CA LEU A 13 -13.93 3.38 -14.83
C LEU A 13 -14.52 2.10 -14.21
N SER A 14 -15.24 1.33 -15.04
CA SER A 14 -15.62 -0.04 -14.69
C SER A 14 -14.37 -0.90 -14.49
N LEU A 15 -14.50 -2.04 -13.80
CA LEU A 15 -13.39 -2.99 -13.61
C LEU A 15 -12.75 -3.38 -14.95
N GLY A 16 -13.56 -3.72 -15.95
CA GLY A 16 -13.06 -4.08 -17.28
C GLY A 16 -12.28 -2.95 -17.95
N ALA A 17 -12.86 -1.74 -18.02
CA ALA A 17 -12.21 -0.61 -18.65
C ALA A 17 -10.93 -0.17 -17.91
N MET A 18 -10.88 -0.32 -16.57
CA MET A 18 -9.69 -0.07 -15.78
C MET A 18 -8.57 -1.08 -16.10
N VAL A 19 -8.92 -2.35 -16.29
CA VAL A 19 -7.95 -3.39 -16.70
C VAL A 19 -7.41 -3.11 -18.10
N ASP A 20 -8.30 -2.82 -19.06
CA ASP A 20 -7.91 -2.46 -20.42
C ASP A 20 -6.99 -1.24 -20.42
N LYS A 21 -7.32 -0.22 -19.61
CA LYS A 21 -6.48 0.97 -19.43
C LYS A 21 -5.12 0.61 -18.85
N THR A 22 -5.05 -0.28 -17.85
CA THR A 22 -3.77 -0.73 -17.28
C THR A 22 -2.88 -1.38 -18.34
N ALA A 23 -3.45 -2.25 -19.18
CA ALA A 23 -2.74 -2.87 -20.30
C ALA A 23 -2.27 -1.83 -21.32
N GLU A 24 -3.13 -0.87 -21.69
CA GLU A 24 -2.82 0.23 -22.60
C GLU A 24 -1.65 1.11 -22.11
N LEU A 25 -1.51 1.29 -20.79
CA LEU A 25 -0.42 2.02 -20.15
C LEU A 25 0.90 1.23 -20.14
N GLY A 26 0.86 -0.07 -20.45
CA GLY A 26 2.05 -0.95 -20.53
C GLY A 26 2.42 -1.66 -19.22
N TYR A 27 1.49 -1.72 -18.26
CA TYR A 27 1.65 -2.46 -17.01
C TYR A 27 1.08 -3.88 -17.16
N ASP A 28 1.81 -4.86 -16.63
CA ASP A 28 1.40 -6.27 -16.62
C ASP A 28 0.65 -6.66 -15.33
N TYR A 29 0.76 -5.84 -14.28
CA TYR A 29 0.21 -6.12 -12.95
C TYR A 29 -0.61 -4.95 -12.39
N ILE A 30 -1.65 -5.30 -11.64
CA ILE A 30 -2.48 -4.38 -10.85
C ILE A 30 -2.31 -4.71 -9.37
N GLU A 31 -2.04 -3.69 -8.56
CA GLU A 31 -2.38 -3.69 -7.14
C GLU A 31 -3.75 -3.04 -6.99
N LEU A 32 -4.75 -3.80 -6.54
CA LEU A 32 -6.11 -3.25 -6.46
C LEU A 32 -6.32 -2.56 -5.12
N SER A 33 -6.14 -1.24 -5.10
CA SER A 33 -6.53 -0.34 -4.02
C SER A 33 -8.05 -0.29 -3.79
N PRO A 34 -8.51 0.32 -2.67
CA PRO A 34 -9.93 0.32 -2.36
C PRO A 34 -10.78 1.02 -3.43
N ARG A 35 -11.91 0.40 -3.77
CA ARG A 35 -12.88 0.90 -4.75
C ARG A 35 -14.31 0.60 -4.33
N GLU A 36 -15.22 1.55 -4.58
CA GLU A 36 -16.60 1.51 -4.04
C GLU A 36 -17.46 0.33 -4.55
N ASP A 37 -17.13 -0.23 -5.72
CA ASP A 37 -17.81 -1.36 -6.36
C ASP A 37 -17.08 -2.72 -6.18
N PHE A 38 -16.04 -2.77 -5.33
CA PHE A 38 -15.33 -4.02 -5.00
C PHE A 38 -14.99 -4.11 -3.51
N MET A 39 -13.88 -3.52 -3.06
CA MET A 39 -13.48 -3.43 -1.65
C MET A 39 -13.37 -1.95 -1.26
N PRO A 40 -14.44 -1.31 -0.76
CA PRO A 40 -14.39 0.12 -0.44
C PRO A 40 -13.58 0.40 0.83
N PHE A 41 -13.05 1.63 0.93
CA PHE A 41 -12.40 2.13 2.15
C PHE A 41 -13.30 1.92 3.37
N TYR A 42 -12.77 1.22 4.38
CA TYR A 42 -13.37 1.01 5.70
C TYR A 42 -14.77 0.35 5.74
N LYS A 43 -15.26 -0.17 4.61
CA LYS A 43 -16.60 -0.77 4.49
C LYS A 43 -16.49 -2.24 4.10
N TYR A 44 -17.56 -3.00 4.38
CA TYR A 44 -17.64 -4.40 4.00
C TYR A 44 -17.47 -4.57 2.47
N PRO A 45 -16.69 -5.56 1.98
CA PRO A 45 -16.55 -5.83 0.55
C PRO A 45 -17.90 -5.96 -0.16
N ARG A 46 -18.08 -5.23 -1.26
CA ARG A 46 -19.34 -5.15 -2.03
C ARG A 46 -19.24 -5.90 -3.35
N VAL A 47 -18.71 -7.12 -3.28
CA VAL A 47 -18.44 -7.94 -4.46
C VAL A 47 -19.12 -9.31 -4.35
N ASP A 48 -19.88 -9.63 -5.39
CA ASP A 48 -20.50 -10.94 -5.58
C ASP A 48 -19.71 -11.80 -6.57
N ARG A 49 -20.16 -13.05 -6.75
CA ARG A 49 -19.53 -14.00 -7.65
C ARG A 49 -19.59 -13.57 -9.12
N ALA A 50 -20.60 -12.81 -9.53
CA ALA A 50 -20.72 -12.36 -10.91
C ALA A 50 -19.65 -11.30 -11.22
N ARG A 51 -19.49 -10.33 -10.33
CA ARG A 51 -18.48 -9.28 -10.41
C ARG A 51 -17.04 -9.84 -10.34
N ILE A 52 -16.80 -10.84 -9.51
CA ILE A 52 -15.51 -11.58 -9.48
C ILE A 52 -15.23 -12.21 -10.85
N ARG A 53 -16.20 -12.93 -11.43
CA ARG A 53 -16.02 -13.57 -12.76
C ARG A 53 -15.78 -12.54 -13.85
N GLU A 54 -16.50 -11.42 -13.83
CA GLU A 54 -16.31 -10.31 -14.76
C GLU A 54 -14.88 -9.77 -14.67
N PHE A 55 -14.40 -9.50 -13.46
CA PHE A 55 -13.07 -8.95 -13.25
C PHE A 55 -11.96 -9.94 -13.64
N ARG A 56 -12.09 -11.22 -13.26
CA ARG A 56 -11.16 -12.28 -13.71
C ARG A 56 -11.13 -12.42 -15.22
N LYS A 57 -12.30 -12.31 -15.87
CA LYS A 57 -12.37 -12.35 -17.33
C LYS A 57 -11.64 -11.16 -17.95
N ALA A 58 -11.87 -9.95 -17.45
CA ALA A 58 -11.17 -8.76 -17.94
C ALA A 58 -9.65 -8.89 -17.80
N LEU A 59 -9.16 -9.31 -16.63
CA LEU A 59 -7.74 -9.58 -16.38
C LEU A 59 -7.18 -10.59 -17.40
N SER A 60 -7.87 -11.71 -17.59
CA SER A 60 -7.46 -12.74 -18.55
C SER A 60 -7.49 -12.27 -20.00
N ASP A 61 -8.50 -11.50 -20.42
CA ASP A 61 -8.65 -11.04 -21.80
C ASP A 61 -7.57 -10.00 -22.17
N ALA A 62 -7.20 -9.14 -21.21
CA ALA A 62 -6.18 -8.12 -21.39
C ALA A 62 -4.74 -8.63 -21.13
N GLY A 63 -4.59 -9.84 -20.57
CA GLY A 63 -3.28 -10.39 -20.19
C GLY A 63 -2.66 -9.74 -18.94
N VAL A 64 -3.46 -9.02 -18.14
CA VAL A 64 -3.04 -8.34 -16.90
C VAL A 64 -3.29 -9.25 -15.70
N LYS A 65 -2.40 -9.20 -14.71
CA LYS A 65 -2.50 -10.01 -13.47
C LYS A 65 -2.69 -9.13 -12.24
N LEU A 66 -3.20 -9.70 -11.16
CA LEU A 66 -3.14 -9.04 -9.85
C LEU A 66 -1.78 -9.31 -9.20
N SER A 67 -1.09 -8.27 -8.76
CA SER A 67 0.06 -8.40 -7.86
C SER A 67 -0.38 -8.59 -6.42
N SER A 68 -1.40 -7.83 -6.00
CA SER A 68 -1.94 -7.82 -4.66
C SER A 68 -3.35 -7.19 -4.61
N LEU A 69 -4.05 -7.44 -3.52
CA LEU A 69 -5.26 -6.70 -3.13
C LEU A 69 -4.96 -5.85 -1.90
N LEU A 70 -5.35 -4.57 -1.90
CA LEU A 70 -5.14 -3.63 -0.81
C LEU A 70 -6.45 -3.31 -0.08
N PRO A 71 -6.91 -4.15 0.86
CA PRO A 71 -7.98 -3.77 1.78
C PRO A 71 -7.46 -2.79 2.83
N LEU A 72 -8.26 -1.76 3.11
CA LEU A 72 -8.00 -0.79 4.19
C LEU A 72 -9.19 -0.80 5.16
N TYR A 73 -9.00 -1.47 6.29
CA TYR A 73 -10.02 -1.65 7.34
C TYR A 73 -9.41 -1.35 8.71
N HIS A 74 -10.16 -0.70 9.60
CA HIS A 74 -9.71 -0.33 10.95
C HIS A 74 -9.59 -1.52 11.92
N TRP A 75 -8.80 -2.53 11.57
CA TRP A 75 -8.50 -3.71 12.38
C TRP A 75 -7.55 -3.43 13.56
N ALA A 76 -7.00 -2.22 13.65
CA ALA A 76 -6.32 -1.71 14.84
C ALA A 76 -7.11 -0.54 15.46
N ALA A 77 -8.41 -0.39 15.16
CA ALA A 77 -9.24 0.66 15.77
C ALA A 77 -9.18 0.60 17.30
N PRO A 78 -9.06 1.75 18.00
CA PRO A 78 -9.15 1.76 19.46
C PRO A 78 -10.54 1.35 19.96
N ASP A 79 -11.59 1.61 19.17
CA ASP A 79 -12.94 1.12 19.43
C ASP A 79 -13.09 -0.36 19.02
N GLU A 80 -13.52 -1.19 19.98
CA GLU A 80 -13.62 -2.65 19.78
C GLU A 80 -14.69 -3.05 18.77
N ASP A 81 -15.82 -2.34 18.71
CA ASP A 81 -16.90 -2.67 17.78
C ASP A 81 -16.49 -2.37 16.33
N LEU A 82 -15.78 -1.27 16.11
CA LEU A 82 -15.14 -0.95 14.83
C LEU A 82 -14.09 -2.01 14.45
N ARG A 83 -13.25 -2.44 15.40
CA ARG A 83 -12.26 -3.52 15.18
C ARG A 83 -12.93 -4.83 14.78
N ILE A 84 -13.96 -5.28 15.51
CA ILE A 84 -14.71 -6.50 15.21
C ILE A 84 -15.36 -6.42 13.82
N ALA A 85 -15.94 -5.26 13.47
CA ALA A 85 -16.50 -5.03 12.15
C ALA A 85 -15.41 -5.10 11.06
N ALA A 86 -14.22 -4.54 11.30
CA ALA A 86 -13.08 -4.61 10.39
C ALA A 86 -12.58 -6.05 10.22
N VAL A 87 -12.46 -6.84 11.28
CA VAL A 87 -12.08 -8.27 11.21
C VAL A 87 -13.08 -9.08 10.39
N ARG A 88 -14.39 -8.81 10.53
CA ARG A 88 -15.41 -9.41 9.65
C ARG A 88 -15.19 -9.03 8.17
N ASN A 89 -14.86 -7.77 7.89
CA ASN A 89 -14.57 -7.31 6.53
C ASN A 89 -13.32 -8.01 5.96
N TRP A 90 -12.25 -8.12 6.75
CA TRP A 90 -11.03 -8.85 6.42
C TRP A 90 -11.31 -10.32 6.06
N LYS A 91 -12.10 -11.03 6.88
CA LYS A 91 -12.49 -12.42 6.58
C LYS A 91 -13.16 -12.55 5.21
N ARG A 92 -14.00 -11.58 4.80
CA ARG A 92 -14.57 -11.55 3.46
C ARG A 92 -13.53 -11.18 2.39
N ALA A 93 -12.63 -10.24 2.66
CA ALA A 93 -11.61 -9.83 1.70
C ALA A 93 -10.62 -10.97 1.39
N ILE A 94 -10.25 -11.79 2.38
CA ILE A 94 -9.45 -13.02 2.18
C ILE A 94 -10.19 -13.99 1.24
N GLN A 95 -11.49 -14.22 1.45
CA GLN A 95 -12.28 -15.06 0.53
C GLN A 95 -12.30 -14.50 -0.89
N VAL A 96 -12.41 -13.17 -1.03
CA VAL A 96 -12.34 -12.51 -2.34
C VAL A 96 -10.96 -12.70 -2.98
N ALA A 97 -9.87 -12.61 -2.22
CA ALA A 97 -8.52 -12.87 -2.71
C ALA A 97 -8.38 -14.29 -3.26
N VAL A 98 -8.88 -15.30 -2.53
CA VAL A 98 -8.95 -16.70 -3.02
C VAL A 98 -9.76 -16.79 -4.31
N GLU A 99 -10.98 -16.23 -4.32
CA GLU A 99 -11.84 -16.27 -5.50
C GLU A 99 -11.24 -15.52 -6.71
N MET A 100 -10.35 -14.55 -6.48
CA MET A 100 -9.60 -13.81 -7.50
C MET A 100 -8.28 -14.47 -7.90
N ASP A 101 -7.88 -15.56 -7.24
CA ASP A 101 -6.56 -16.22 -7.44
C ASP A 101 -5.40 -15.25 -7.20
N CYS A 102 -5.51 -14.42 -6.15
CA CYS A 102 -4.50 -13.49 -5.71
C CYS A 102 -3.92 -13.96 -4.36
N ASP A 103 -2.64 -14.30 -4.36
CA ASP A 103 -1.93 -14.93 -3.24
C ASP A 103 -1.28 -13.94 -2.26
N LEU A 104 -1.50 -12.64 -2.46
CA LEU A 104 -0.93 -11.58 -1.66
C LEU A 104 -1.98 -10.50 -1.39
N MET A 105 -2.07 -10.08 -0.13
CA MET A 105 -2.77 -8.89 0.27
C MET A 105 -1.77 -7.93 0.91
N ASN A 106 -1.87 -6.64 0.60
CA ASN A 106 -1.10 -5.61 1.30
C ASN A 106 -2.03 -4.68 2.06
N THR A 107 -1.54 -4.02 3.11
CA THR A 107 -2.36 -3.16 3.95
C THR A 107 -1.54 -2.24 4.85
N GLU A 108 -2.24 -1.36 5.55
CA GLU A 108 -1.72 -0.53 6.64
C GLU A 108 -2.08 -1.17 7.98
N PHE A 109 -1.46 -0.72 9.06
CA PHE A 109 -1.91 -1.11 10.40
C PHE A 109 -3.31 -0.58 10.73
N SER A 110 -3.76 0.52 10.10
CA SER A 110 -5.11 1.09 10.15
C SER A 110 -5.64 1.31 11.58
N GLY A 111 -4.80 1.88 12.45
CA GLY A 111 -5.11 2.39 13.79
C GLY A 111 -5.17 3.92 13.84
N GLN A 112 -4.82 4.50 14.99
CA GLN A 112 -4.80 5.95 15.21
C GLN A 112 -3.58 6.34 16.07
N SER A 113 -2.80 7.32 15.61
CA SER A 113 -1.55 7.75 16.26
C SER A 113 -1.73 8.28 17.69
N ASP A 114 -2.87 8.88 18.00
CA ASP A 114 -3.21 9.40 19.34
C ASP A 114 -3.63 8.31 20.35
N HIS A 115 -3.82 7.07 19.88
CA HIS A 115 -4.18 5.90 20.70
C HIS A 115 -3.20 4.75 20.51
N ALA A 116 -1.90 5.04 20.29
CA ALA A 116 -0.92 4.07 19.80
C ALA A 116 -0.91 2.73 20.57
N LEU A 117 -0.77 2.79 21.90
CA LEU A 117 -0.76 1.59 22.75
C LEU A 117 -2.06 0.77 22.63
N VAL A 118 -3.22 1.43 22.59
CA VAL A 118 -4.51 0.72 22.47
C VAL A 118 -4.61 0.08 21.10
N CYS A 119 -4.25 0.80 20.05
CA CYS A 119 -4.32 0.33 18.67
C CYS A 119 -3.38 -0.86 18.44
N GLU A 120 -2.17 -0.86 18.98
CA GLU A 120 -1.26 -2.01 18.87
C GLU A 120 -1.85 -3.26 19.54
N ASN A 121 -2.44 -3.13 20.74
CA ASN A 121 -3.13 -4.25 21.39
C ASN A 121 -4.34 -4.74 20.57
N GLN A 122 -5.05 -3.83 19.90
CA GLN A 122 -6.18 -4.19 19.03
C GLN A 122 -5.71 -4.87 17.74
N PHE A 123 -4.60 -4.42 17.17
CA PHE A 123 -3.94 -5.07 16.04
C PHE A 123 -3.57 -6.51 16.39
N MET A 124 -2.95 -6.76 17.54
CA MET A 124 -2.58 -8.11 17.98
C MET A 124 -3.80 -9.03 18.09
N LYS A 125 -4.91 -8.56 18.68
CA LYS A 125 -6.17 -9.34 18.72
C LYS A 125 -6.71 -9.65 17.33
N SER A 126 -6.64 -8.69 16.41
CA SER A 126 -7.09 -8.89 15.03
C SER A 126 -6.20 -9.89 14.29
N MET A 127 -4.89 -9.86 14.52
CA MET A 127 -3.96 -10.86 13.97
C MET A 127 -4.27 -12.26 14.52
N ASP A 128 -4.48 -12.42 15.83
CA ASP A 128 -4.88 -13.70 16.43
C ASP A 128 -6.13 -14.30 15.77
N GLU A 129 -7.10 -13.45 15.42
CA GLU A 129 -8.32 -13.90 14.74
C GLU A 129 -8.13 -14.20 13.25
N LEU A 130 -7.22 -13.51 12.57
CA LEU A 130 -7.10 -13.53 11.10
C LEU A 130 -5.99 -14.45 10.58
N MET A 131 -4.90 -14.63 11.32
CA MET A 131 -3.79 -15.52 10.92
C MET A 131 -4.27 -16.91 10.48
N PRO A 132 -5.20 -17.59 11.19
CA PRO A 132 -5.67 -18.91 10.77
C PRO A 132 -6.41 -18.92 9.41
N TYR A 133 -6.92 -17.77 8.96
CA TYR A 133 -7.54 -17.64 7.64
C TYR A 133 -6.46 -17.46 6.56
N PHE A 134 -5.50 -16.56 6.77
CA PHE A 134 -4.38 -16.38 5.84
C PHE A 134 -3.60 -17.68 5.64
N GLU A 135 -3.23 -18.37 6.72
CA GLU A 135 -2.48 -19.63 6.67
C GLU A 135 -3.24 -20.74 5.93
N ARG A 136 -4.54 -20.90 6.22
CA ARG A 136 -5.37 -21.94 5.59
C ARG A 136 -5.53 -21.71 4.09
N GLU A 137 -5.70 -20.46 3.68
CA GLU A 137 -5.90 -20.12 2.27
C GLU A 137 -4.58 -19.90 1.52
N GLY A 138 -3.43 -19.91 2.21
CA GLY A 138 -2.11 -19.70 1.60
C GLY A 138 -1.87 -18.27 1.11
N ILE A 139 -2.51 -17.27 1.73
CA ILE A 139 -2.39 -15.86 1.35
C ILE A 139 -1.29 -15.20 2.18
N ARG A 140 -0.36 -14.52 1.51
CA ARG A 140 0.67 -13.69 2.12
C ARG A 140 0.13 -12.30 2.48
N LEU A 141 0.77 -11.65 3.44
CA LEU A 141 0.37 -10.35 3.95
C LEU A 141 1.58 -9.40 4.05
N ASP A 142 1.53 -8.28 3.33
CA ASP A 142 2.57 -7.26 3.39
C ASP A 142 1.99 -6.00 4.07
N ILE A 143 2.60 -5.57 5.18
CA ILE A 143 2.09 -4.48 6.01
C ILE A 143 3.03 -3.28 5.91
N GLN A 144 2.47 -2.08 5.76
CA GLN A 144 3.23 -0.83 5.78
C GLN A 144 2.94 0.00 7.04
N ALA A 145 3.95 0.76 7.46
CA ALA A 145 3.69 1.94 8.28
C ALA A 145 3.02 3.01 7.41
N HIS A 146 2.06 3.75 7.97
CA HIS A 146 1.30 4.77 7.26
C HIS A 146 1.13 6.03 8.11
N PRO A 147 1.13 7.24 7.50
CA PRO A 147 0.86 8.47 8.24
C PRO A 147 -0.48 8.43 8.99
N TYR A 148 -0.53 8.92 10.22
CA TYR A 148 -1.68 8.90 11.15
C TYR A 148 -2.05 7.52 11.72
N ASP A 149 -1.32 6.47 11.35
CA ASP A 149 -1.49 5.15 11.94
C ASP A 149 -0.93 5.09 13.37
N PHE A 150 -1.17 4.00 14.09
CA PHE A 150 -0.62 3.82 15.44
C PHE A 150 0.91 3.66 15.43
N CYS A 151 1.46 3.13 14.33
CA CYS A 151 2.88 3.02 14.08
C CYS A 151 3.21 3.67 12.73
N GLU A 152 3.92 4.80 12.79
CA GLU A 152 4.34 5.56 11.61
C GLU A 152 5.83 5.34 11.28
N ARG A 153 6.57 4.60 12.11
CA ARG A 153 8.04 4.46 12.03
C ARG A 153 8.44 3.20 11.27
N ASN A 154 9.47 3.29 10.41
CA ASN A 154 9.95 2.13 9.63
C ASN A 154 10.43 1.00 10.54
N ASN A 155 11.42 1.26 11.40
CA ASN A 155 12.06 0.20 12.18
C ASN A 155 11.10 -0.45 13.17
N GLU A 156 10.26 0.36 13.83
CA GLU A 156 9.24 -0.14 14.76
C GLU A 156 8.20 -1.02 14.05
N SER A 157 7.75 -0.61 12.85
CA SER A 157 6.83 -1.43 12.04
C SER A 157 7.46 -2.77 11.64
N VAL A 158 8.73 -2.74 11.21
CA VAL A 158 9.49 -3.95 10.89
C VAL A 158 9.62 -4.85 12.13
N ASP A 159 9.85 -4.29 13.31
CA ASP A 159 9.97 -5.04 14.56
C ASP A 159 8.64 -5.64 15.00
N ILE A 160 7.52 -4.93 14.85
CA ILE A 160 6.17 -5.48 15.07
C ILE A 160 5.93 -6.68 14.15
N ILE A 161 6.25 -6.56 12.86
CA ILE A 161 6.09 -7.63 11.88
C ILE A 161 6.98 -8.84 12.22
N ARG A 162 8.24 -8.61 12.60
CA ARG A 162 9.14 -9.66 13.08
C ARG A 162 8.61 -10.33 14.34
N GLY A 163 7.99 -9.58 15.24
CA GLY A 163 7.40 -10.07 16.48
C GLY A 163 6.21 -11.02 16.27
N LEU A 164 5.51 -10.94 15.12
CA LEU A 164 4.48 -11.92 14.75
C LEU A 164 5.07 -13.30 14.41
N ASP A 165 6.37 -13.37 14.10
CA ASP A 165 7.13 -14.60 13.87
C ASP A 165 6.48 -15.51 12.81
N ARG A 166 6.19 -14.95 11.63
CA ARG A 166 5.62 -15.65 10.47
C ARG A 166 6.37 -15.30 9.19
N ASP A 167 6.63 -16.32 8.37
CA ASP A 167 7.33 -16.15 7.07
C ASP A 167 6.44 -15.50 6.01
N TRP A 168 5.12 -15.63 6.13
CA TRP A 168 4.15 -15.10 5.18
C TRP A 168 3.69 -13.67 5.50
N ILE A 169 4.19 -13.08 6.60
CA ILE A 169 3.95 -11.68 6.97
C ILE A 169 5.24 -10.88 6.77
N ASN A 170 5.15 -9.88 5.90
CA ASN A 170 6.30 -9.08 5.46
C ASN A 170 6.00 -7.58 5.57
N TYR A 171 7.04 -6.80 5.30
CA TYR A 171 7.01 -5.35 5.31
C TYR A 171 6.94 -4.79 3.89
N LEU A 172 6.04 -3.82 3.73
CA LEU A 172 5.92 -2.97 2.56
C LEU A 172 6.50 -1.59 2.89
N TYR A 173 7.43 -1.12 2.07
CA TYR A 173 7.98 0.23 2.19
C TYR A 173 7.32 1.18 1.20
N ALA A 174 6.63 2.21 1.69
CA ALA A 174 6.06 3.24 0.84
C ALA A 174 6.99 4.46 0.80
N ALA A 175 7.63 4.70 -0.36
CA ALA A 175 8.41 5.91 -0.62
C ALA A 175 7.69 7.23 -0.27
N PRO A 176 6.38 7.40 -0.57
CA PRO A 176 5.67 8.64 -0.21
C PRO A 176 5.48 8.85 1.30
N HIS A 177 5.85 7.86 2.13
CA HIS A 177 5.77 7.93 3.59
C HIS A 177 7.15 8.07 4.25
N THR A 178 8.25 8.12 3.47
CA THR A 178 9.61 8.06 3.99
C THR A 178 9.90 9.07 5.10
N PHE A 179 9.34 10.28 5.03
CA PHE A 179 9.60 11.30 6.04
C PHE A 179 8.84 11.05 7.35
N PHE A 180 7.72 10.32 7.33
CA PHE A 180 7.06 9.89 8.56
C PHE A 180 7.87 8.78 9.26
N TYR A 181 8.49 7.92 8.46
CA TYR A 181 9.22 6.76 8.94
C TYR A 181 10.38 7.08 9.87
N ASP A 182 11.01 8.25 9.71
CA ASP A 182 12.15 8.68 10.51
C ASP A 182 12.06 10.14 11.04
N ASP A 183 10.90 10.78 10.94
CA ASP A 183 10.59 12.12 11.50
C ASP A 183 11.29 13.23 10.73
N GLY A 184 11.25 13.12 9.40
CA GLY A 184 11.71 14.13 8.47
C GLY A 184 13.19 14.05 8.14
N VAL A 185 13.89 12.98 8.52
CA VAL A 185 15.31 12.79 8.19
C VAL A 185 15.47 12.34 6.75
N GLY A 186 14.68 11.36 6.29
CA GLY A 186 14.76 10.80 4.94
C GLY A 186 15.94 9.85 4.71
N ASP A 187 16.42 9.13 5.72
CA ASP A 187 17.49 8.12 5.59
C ASP A 187 16.96 6.80 5.02
N ILE A 188 16.59 6.86 3.73
CA ILE A 188 15.99 5.76 2.97
C ILE A 188 16.89 4.52 2.99
N ALA A 189 18.20 4.69 2.77
CA ALA A 189 19.13 3.58 2.67
C ALA A 189 19.20 2.76 3.97
N SER A 190 19.25 3.43 5.12
CA SER A 190 19.23 2.78 6.43
C SER A 190 17.92 2.03 6.66
N MET A 191 16.78 2.65 6.35
CA MET A 191 15.45 2.06 6.55
C MET A 191 15.22 0.80 5.70
N LEU A 192 15.59 0.83 4.41
CA LEU A 192 15.47 -0.32 3.51
C LEU A 192 16.39 -1.47 3.95
N ARG A 193 17.63 -1.17 4.36
CA ARG A 193 18.56 -2.19 4.88
C ARG A 193 18.11 -2.75 6.22
N TYR A 194 17.44 -1.96 7.05
CA TYR A 194 16.85 -2.43 8.31
C TYR A 194 15.72 -3.43 8.08
N ALA A 195 14.85 -3.17 7.09
CA ALA A 195 13.78 -4.10 6.73
C ALA A 195 14.33 -5.46 6.28
N GLY A 196 15.43 -5.45 5.50
CA GLY A 196 16.16 -6.66 5.15
C GLY A 196 15.29 -7.66 4.37
N ASP A 197 15.29 -8.92 4.81
CA ASP A 197 14.52 -10.01 4.20
C ASP A 197 12.99 -9.84 4.30
N LYS A 198 12.52 -9.02 5.25
CA LYS A 198 11.10 -8.67 5.36
C LYS A 198 10.65 -7.67 4.31
N LEU A 199 11.53 -7.02 3.56
CA LEU A 199 11.13 -6.09 2.50
C LEU A 199 10.73 -6.85 1.22
N THR A 200 9.44 -6.97 0.95
CA THR A 200 8.92 -7.71 -0.22
C THR A 200 8.16 -6.83 -1.22
N HIS A 201 7.78 -5.63 -0.81
CA HIS A 201 6.87 -4.78 -1.57
C HIS A 201 7.23 -3.30 -1.38
N LEU A 202 7.19 -2.55 -2.46
CA LEU A 202 7.39 -1.11 -2.52
C LEU A 202 6.15 -0.41 -3.06
N ILE A 203 5.78 0.71 -2.45
CA ILE A 203 4.92 1.72 -3.09
C ILE A 203 5.79 2.89 -3.55
N ILE A 204 5.66 3.21 -4.83
CA ILE A 204 6.46 4.21 -5.54
C ILE A 204 5.57 5.39 -5.92
N ALA A 205 5.78 6.48 -5.19
CA ALA A 205 5.34 7.83 -5.50
C ALA A 205 6.24 8.81 -4.74
N ASP A 206 6.28 10.06 -5.17
CA ASP A 206 7.06 11.11 -4.52
C ASP A 206 6.21 11.89 -3.52
N THR A 207 6.85 12.63 -2.62
CA THR A 207 6.19 13.35 -1.53
C THR A 207 7.06 14.51 -1.06
N TYR A 208 6.46 15.53 -0.43
CA TYR A 208 7.25 16.55 0.27
C TYR A 208 7.51 16.16 1.73
N ASN A 209 8.62 16.63 2.27
CA ASN A 209 8.97 16.41 3.67
C ASN A 209 8.12 17.31 4.59
N HIS A 210 7.32 16.69 5.47
CA HIS A 210 6.41 17.39 6.37
C HIS A 210 7.09 18.14 7.52
N ARG A 211 8.35 17.81 7.83
CA ARG A 211 9.16 18.57 8.79
C ARG A 211 9.95 19.70 8.14
N ALA A 212 10.13 19.66 6.82
CA ALA A 212 10.93 20.66 6.12
C ALA A 212 10.37 22.07 6.29
N SER A 213 11.29 23.05 6.24
CA SER A 213 10.97 24.46 6.41
C SER A 213 10.21 24.76 7.71
N SER A 214 10.57 24.11 8.83
CA SER A 214 9.90 24.26 10.12
C SER A 214 8.39 23.94 10.05
N ASN A 215 8.05 22.83 9.38
CA ASN A 215 6.69 22.38 9.06
C ASN A 215 5.91 23.32 8.10
N LEU A 216 6.53 24.35 7.49
CA LEU A 216 5.84 25.30 6.62
C LEU A 216 5.70 24.83 5.17
N ARG A 217 6.21 23.64 4.83
CA ARG A 217 5.94 23.00 3.53
C ARG A 217 4.44 22.75 3.35
N TYR A 218 3.74 22.50 4.45
CA TYR A 218 2.28 22.38 4.49
C TYR A 218 1.69 23.48 5.38
N ILE A 219 0.96 24.39 4.76
CA ILE A 219 0.25 25.44 5.50
C ILE A 219 -1.22 25.01 5.62
N VAL A 220 -1.62 24.63 6.83
CA VAL A 220 -3.00 24.23 7.14
C VAL A 220 -3.73 25.39 7.81
N ASN A 221 -4.98 25.65 7.37
CA ASN A 221 -5.85 26.67 7.94
C ASN A 221 -7.22 26.08 8.35
N PRO A 222 -7.86 26.59 9.42
CA PRO A 222 -7.39 27.67 10.29
C PRO A 222 -6.15 27.28 11.12
N PRO A 223 -5.37 28.26 11.64
CA PRO A 223 -4.26 27.98 12.53
C PRO A 223 -4.70 27.11 13.73
N GLY A 224 -3.92 26.09 14.07
CA GLY A 224 -4.20 25.17 15.17
C GLY A 224 -4.96 23.89 14.76
N VAL A 225 -5.31 23.71 13.49
CA VAL A 225 -5.80 22.41 12.99
C VAL A 225 -4.69 21.37 13.06
N THR A 226 -4.97 20.25 13.72
CA THR A 226 -4.15 19.05 13.64
C THR A 226 -4.60 18.23 12.44
N ALA A 227 -3.73 18.10 11.45
CA ALA A 227 -3.96 17.26 10.29
C ALA A 227 -2.65 16.56 9.89
N THR A 228 -2.75 15.27 9.59
CA THR A 228 -1.66 14.53 8.96
C THR A 228 -1.82 14.66 7.45
N VAL A 229 -0.75 15.09 6.77
CA VAL A 229 -0.75 15.33 5.33
C VAL A 229 0.39 14.56 4.70
N HIS A 230 0.07 13.72 3.72
CA HIS A 230 1.04 13.06 2.83
C HIS A 230 0.51 13.16 1.39
N GLN A 231 1.39 12.96 0.40
CA GLN A 231 1.01 12.96 -1.02
C GLN A 231 1.65 11.79 -1.74
N HIS A 232 1.10 11.53 -2.91
CA HIS A 232 1.59 10.56 -3.87
C HIS A 232 1.74 11.28 -5.21
N LEU A 233 2.92 11.84 -5.46
CA LEU A 233 3.29 12.65 -6.63
C LEU A 233 4.11 11.81 -7.64
N ASP A 234 4.38 12.37 -8.82
CA ASP A 234 5.31 11.73 -9.75
C ASP A 234 6.75 11.86 -9.23
N ILE A 235 7.61 10.88 -9.55
CA ILE A 235 9.05 10.93 -9.27
C ILE A 235 9.65 12.25 -9.78
N GLY A 236 10.32 12.99 -8.89
CA GLY A 236 10.98 14.25 -9.20
C GLY A 236 10.12 15.49 -8.92
N GLN A 237 8.92 15.31 -8.38
CA GLN A 237 8.04 16.41 -7.97
C GLN A 237 8.01 16.64 -6.46
N GLY A 238 8.60 15.75 -5.67
CA GLY A 238 8.73 15.88 -4.23
C GLY A 238 10.20 15.98 -3.82
N GLU A 239 10.49 15.41 -2.66
CA GLU A 239 11.78 15.51 -1.98
C GLU A 239 12.39 14.14 -1.66
N VAL A 240 11.76 13.03 -2.09
CA VAL A 240 12.32 11.69 -1.90
C VAL A 240 13.69 11.60 -2.59
N ASP A 241 14.69 11.10 -1.87
CA ASP A 241 16.02 10.83 -2.44
C ASP A 241 15.96 9.56 -3.30
N TRP A 242 15.57 9.73 -4.56
CA TRP A 242 15.42 8.63 -5.52
C TRP A 242 16.74 7.97 -5.89
N ASP A 243 17.86 8.71 -5.84
CA ASP A 243 19.17 8.14 -6.10
C ASP A 243 19.52 7.14 -5.00
N ALA A 244 19.35 7.52 -3.72
CA ALA A 244 19.54 6.62 -2.58
C ALA A 244 18.53 5.45 -2.58
N PHE A 245 17.27 5.71 -2.93
CA PHE A 245 16.23 4.68 -3.02
C PHE A 245 16.60 3.60 -4.04
N PHE A 246 16.81 3.97 -5.31
CA PHE A 246 17.10 3.00 -6.36
C PHE A 246 18.49 2.39 -6.23
N SER A 247 19.51 3.12 -5.77
CA SER A 247 20.82 2.53 -5.53
C SER A 247 20.77 1.47 -4.43
N THR A 248 20.04 1.74 -3.34
CA THR A 248 19.92 0.78 -2.23
C THR A 248 19.15 -0.45 -2.66
N LEU A 249 18.06 -0.32 -3.43
CA LEU A 249 17.32 -1.47 -3.95
C LEU A 249 18.17 -2.38 -4.83
N ARG A 250 19.05 -1.80 -5.66
CA ARG A 250 20.03 -2.58 -6.44
C ARG A 250 21.06 -3.24 -5.53
N ASP A 251 21.59 -2.52 -4.55
CA ASP A 251 22.59 -3.06 -3.61
C ASP A 251 22.08 -4.25 -2.78
N ILE A 252 20.77 -4.31 -2.53
CA ILE A 252 20.13 -5.40 -1.77
C ILE A 252 19.46 -6.45 -2.68
N ASP A 253 19.69 -6.38 -4.00
CA ASP A 253 19.12 -7.29 -5.00
C ASP A 253 17.59 -7.46 -4.87
N PHE A 254 16.85 -6.35 -4.69
CA PHE A 254 15.40 -6.41 -4.50
C PHE A 254 14.69 -7.00 -5.72
N ASP A 255 13.98 -8.12 -5.53
CA ASP A 255 13.25 -8.84 -6.59
C ASP A 255 11.73 -8.90 -6.37
N GLY A 256 11.21 -8.10 -5.43
CA GLY A 256 9.81 -8.11 -4.98
C GLY A 256 8.82 -7.41 -5.91
N ILE A 257 7.84 -6.72 -5.32
CA ILE A 257 6.81 -5.96 -6.03
C ILE A 257 7.10 -4.47 -5.92
N ALA A 258 7.04 -3.76 -7.05
CA ALA A 258 7.13 -2.31 -7.14
C ALA A 258 5.81 -1.76 -7.69
N THR A 259 4.95 -1.24 -6.82
CA THR A 259 3.67 -0.65 -7.20
C THR A 259 3.82 0.85 -7.41
N VAL A 260 3.51 1.35 -8.62
CA VAL A 260 3.33 2.77 -8.87
C VAL A 260 1.96 3.19 -8.35
N ALA A 261 1.93 4.05 -7.33
CA ALA A 261 0.68 4.52 -6.72
C ALA A 261 0.67 6.04 -6.62
N VAL A 262 0.51 6.72 -7.75
CA VAL A 262 0.37 8.18 -7.82
C VAL A 262 -1.11 8.56 -7.78
N PHE A 263 -1.46 9.56 -6.97
CA PHE A 263 -2.86 9.97 -6.78
C PHE A 263 -3.12 11.45 -7.11
N ALA A 264 -2.06 12.25 -7.26
CA ALA A 264 -2.19 13.71 -7.34
C ALA A 264 -2.66 14.25 -8.70
N TRP A 265 -2.72 13.42 -9.75
CA TRP A 265 -2.72 13.89 -11.14
C TRP A 265 -3.81 13.27 -12.03
N GLU A 266 -5.04 13.16 -11.52
CA GLU A 266 -6.17 12.59 -12.27
C GLU A 266 -6.39 13.25 -13.64
N GLU A 267 -6.18 14.57 -13.74
CA GLU A 267 -6.33 15.33 -14.98
C GLU A 267 -5.31 14.97 -16.05
N ARG A 268 -4.21 14.31 -15.68
CA ARG A 268 -3.13 13.83 -16.56
C ARG A 268 -2.68 12.41 -16.21
N ALA A 269 -3.60 11.57 -15.72
CA ALA A 269 -3.30 10.24 -15.19
C ALA A 269 -2.52 9.36 -16.18
N ASP A 270 -2.85 9.46 -17.46
CA ASP A 270 -2.23 8.71 -18.55
C ASP A 270 -0.76 9.09 -18.80
N GLU A 271 -0.42 10.38 -18.66
CA GLU A 271 0.95 10.88 -18.78
C GLU A 271 1.76 10.49 -17.55
N SER A 272 1.21 10.74 -16.36
CA SER A 272 1.80 10.37 -15.06
C SER A 272 2.13 8.87 -15.01
N SER A 273 1.15 8.00 -15.32
CA SER A 273 1.31 6.55 -15.24
C SER A 273 2.38 6.03 -16.19
N ARG A 274 2.48 6.57 -17.41
CA ARG A 274 3.51 6.19 -18.39
C ARG A 274 4.90 6.69 -17.98
N PHE A 275 5.00 7.94 -17.54
CA PHE A 275 6.24 8.51 -17.02
C PHE A 275 6.80 7.68 -15.86
N MET A 276 5.95 7.36 -14.88
CA MET A 276 6.33 6.55 -13.72
C MET A 276 6.79 5.15 -14.13
N LEU A 277 6.08 4.49 -15.05
CA LEU A 277 6.47 3.18 -15.55
C LEU A 277 7.84 3.20 -16.22
N GLU A 278 8.06 4.16 -17.13
CA GLU A 278 9.34 4.31 -17.82
C GLU A 278 10.47 4.56 -16.82
N ARG A 279 10.24 5.44 -15.84
CA ARG A 279 11.22 5.76 -14.80
C ARG A 279 11.59 4.52 -13.99
N VAL A 280 10.61 3.78 -13.47
CA VAL A 280 10.83 2.57 -12.66
C VAL A 280 11.53 1.48 -13.48
N LYS A 281 11.08 1.21 -14.71
CA LYS A 281 11.75 0.25 -15.61
C LYS A 281 13.20 0.63 -15.86
N SER A 282 13.47 1.92 -16.08
CA SER A 282 14.83 2.41 -16.33
C SER A 282 15.78 2.24 -15.15
N GLU A 283 15.28 2.15 -13.91
CA GLU A 283 16.10 2.07 -12.70
C GLU A 283 16.26 0.63 -12.17
N LEU A 284 15.24 -0.22 -12.37
CA LEU A 284 15.15 -1.53 -11.73
C LEU A 284 15.14 -2.73 -12.69
N LEU A 285 15.00 -2.52 -14.02
CA LEU A 285 15.08 -3.60 -15.02
C LEU A 285 16.34 -3.53 -15.91
N ARG A 286 17.39 -2.86 -15.44
CA ARG A 286 18.69 -2.83 -16.14
C ARG A 286 19.52 -4.08 -15.90
#